data_AF-A0A7C9HQN0-F1
#
_entry.id   AF-A0A7C9HQN0-F1
#
_cell.length_a   1.000
_cell.length_b   1.000
_cell.length_c   1.000
_cell.angle_alpha   90.00
_cell.angle_beta   90.00
_cell.angle_gamma   90.00
#
_symmetry.space_group_name_H-M   'P 1'
#
loop_
_entity.id
_entity.type
_entity.pdbx_description
1 polymer ?
#
loop_
_entity_poly.entity_id
_entity_poly.type
_entity_poly.pdbx_seq_one_letter_code
_entity_poly.pdbx_strand_id
1 'polypeptide(L)'
;MQGVTSPLAERPTRPLPTKPAGHVELARYSSLARFWSLLGGAARSGRRVTLVRGDAPDVCRRRIGGYALAGAGVFLDTARTAAHLEDGFAPHSALVALLAGDPQPLRDELNAHFELRVDFTLALTARRDLIARPEFRFVPIVAGLSSLPDDLLLDVRRLGRDELHLLIQRACGLA
;
A
#
# COMPACT_ATOMS: atom_id res chain seq x y z
N MET A 1 -31.31 -2.60 -10.71
CA MET A 1 -30.36 -3.70 -11.01
C MET A 1 -29.46 -3.25 -12.14
N GLN A 2 -28.25 -2.79 -11.83
CA GLN A 2 -27.21 -2.47 -12.83
C GLN A 2 -26.03 -3.42 -12.60
N GLY A 3 -25.47 -3.91 -13.70
CA GLY A 3 -24.77 -5.18 -13.81
C GLY A 3 -23.54 -5.34 -12.93
N VAL A 4 -23.58 -6.38 -12.09
CA VAL A 4 -22.39 -6.98 -11.47
C VAL A 4 -21.86 -8.03 -12.44
N THR A 5 -21.07 -7.60 -13.42
CA THR A 5 -20.26 -8.50 -14.25
C THR A 5 -18.82 -8.45 -13.73
N SER A 6 -18.49 -9.40 -12.85
CA SER A 6 -17.11 -9.69 -12.42
C SER A 6 -16.22 -10.01 -13.62
N PRO A 7 -15.11 -9.29 -13.89
CA PRO A 7 -14.05 -9.79 -14.74
C PRO A 7 -13.01 -10.50 -13.86
N LEU A 8 -13.41 -11.61 -13.23
CA LEU A 8 -12.46 -12.59 -12.67
C LEU A 8 -12.18 -13.75 -13.65
N ALA A 9 -12.67 -13.66 -14.89
CA ALA A 9 -12.69 -14.78 -15.82
C ALA A 9 -11.40 -14.97 -16.65
N GLU A 10 -10.56 -13.95 -16.84
CA GLU A 10 -9.32 -14.11 -17.60
C GLU A 10 -8.08 -13.93 -16.73
N ARG A 11 -7.33 -15.02 -16.59
CA ARG A 11 -5.97 -15.00 -16.08
C ARG A 11 -5.11 -14.29 -17.13
N PRO A 12 -4.58 -13.09 -16.86
CA PRO A 12 -3.73 -12.40 -17.81
C PRO A 12 -2.49 -13.23 -18.10
N THR A 13 -2.08 -13.26 -19.37
CA THR A 13 -0.98 -14.11 -19.85
C THR A 13 0.16 -13.32 -20.46
N ARG A 14 -0.03 -12.04 -20.82
CA ARG A 14 0.96 -11.21 -21.49
C ARG A 14 1.76 -10.37 -20.48
N PRO A 15 3.04 -10.70 -20.20
CA PRO A 15 3.87 -9.92 -19.28
C PRO A 15 4.15 -8.52 -19.84
N LEU A 16 4.51 -7.59 -18.95
CA LEU A 16 5.00 -6.28 -19.37
C LEU A 16 6.36 -6.42 -20.08
N PRO A 17 6.63 -5.64 -21.14
CA PRO A 17 7.92 -5.73 -21.83
C PRO A 17 9.09 -5.35 -20.91
N THR A 18 8.90 -4.35 -20.04
CA THR A 18 9.92 -3.84 -19.12
C THR A 18 9.31 -3.43 -17.78
N LYS A 19 10.18 -3.22 -16.77
CA LYS A 19 9.77 -2.69 -15.46
C LYS A 19 9.49 -1.18 -15.57
N PRO A 20 8.26 -0.71 -15.28
CA PRO A 20 7.96 0.72 -15.28
C PRO A 20 8.61 1.46 -14.09
N ALA A 21 8.73 2.78 -14.20
CA ALA A 21 9.22 3.63 -13.12
C ALA A 21 8.37 3.46 -11.83
N GLY A 22 9.02 3.64 -10.67
CA GLY A 22 8.39 3.51 -9.35
C GLY A 22 8.04 2.09 -8.92
N HIS A 23 8.32 1.07 -9.74
CA HIS A 23 8.12 -0.32 -9.35
C HIS A 23 9.38 -0.92 -8.72
N VAL A 24 9.18 -1.65 -7.63
CA VAL A 24 10.19 -2.43 -6.91
C VAL A 24 10.11 -3.89 -7.37
N GLU A 25 11.26 -4.51 -7.60
CA GLU A 25 11.34 -5.96 -7.86
C GLU A 25 11.20 -6.72 -6.54
N LEU A 26 10.18 -7.57 -6.44
CA LEU A 26 9.87 -8.34 -5.24
C LEU A 26 10.60 -9.68 -5.22
N ALA A 27 10.61 -10.36 -6.36
CA ALA A 27 11.24 -11.65 -6.58
C ALA A 27 11.20 -11.97 -8.07
N ARG A 28 12.01 -12.95 -8.48
CA ARG A 28 11.94 -13.56 -9.81
C ARG A 28 11.24 -14.90 -9.69
N TYR A 29 10.25 -15.15 -10.53
CA TYR A 29 9.53 -16.41 -10.55
C TYR A 29 9.68 -17.10 -11.90
N SER A 30 9.70 -18.42 -11.90
CA SER A 30 9.80 -19.20 -13.13
C SER A 30 8.48 -19.24 -13.93
N SER A 31 7.35 -18.81 -13.34
CA SER A 31 6.04 -18.91 -13.98
C SER A 31 5.04 -17.82 -13.57
N LEU A 32 4.01 -17.66 -14.39
CA LEU A 32 2.82 -16.83 -14.13
C LEU A 32 1.98 -17.32 -12.95
N ALA A 33 2.16 -18.57 -12.52
CA ALA A 33 1.36 -19.17 -11.47
C ALA A 33 1.42 -18.36 -10.17
N ARG A 34 2.59 -17.83 -9.81
CA ARG A 34 2.72 -17.01 -8.59
C ARG A 34 1.93 -15.71 -8.68
N PHE A 35 1.97 -15.07 -9.86
CA PHE A 35 1.19 -13.86 -10.11
C PHE A 35 -0.31 -14.15 -9.99
N TRP A 36 -0.80 -15.22 -10.62
CA TRP A 36 -2.20 -15.62 -10.52
C TRP A 36 -2.62 -16.02 -9.10
N SER A 37 -1.75 -16.67 -8.33
CA SER A 37 -2.02 -17.00 -6.93
C SER A 37 -2.20 -15.74 -6.08
N LEU A 38 -1.40 -14.69 -6.31
CA LEU A 38 -1.57 -13.40 -5.65
C LEU A 38 -2.89 -12.72 -6.04
N LEU A 39 -3.22 -12.67 -7.33
CA LEU A 39 -4.49 -12.08 -7.79
C LEU A 39 -5.70 -12.84 -7.23
N GLY A 40 -5.68 -14.16 -7.31
CA GLY A 40 -6.75 -15.01 -6.78
C GLY A 40 -6.85 -14.95 -5.27
N GLY A 41 -5.72 -14.89 -4.56
CA GLY A 41 -5.66 -14.69 -3.12
C GLY A 41 -6.26 -13.35 -2.70
N ALA A 42 -5.84 -12.26 -3.34
CA ALA A 42 -6.41 -10.93 -3.12
C ALA A 42 -7.93 -10.91 -3.30
N ALA A 43 -8.43 -11.46 -4.41
CA ALA A 43 -9.87 -11.53 -4.66
C ALA A 43 -10.63 -12.34 -3.59
N ARG A 44 -10.11 -13.51 -3.19
CA ARG A 44 -10.72 -14.34 -2.13
C ARG A 44 -10.68 -13.65 -0.76
N SER A 45 -9.64 -12.86 -0.49
CA SER A 45 -9.51 -12.05 0.72
C SER A 45 -10.32 -10.75 0.67
N GLY A 46 -11.26 -10.63 -0.29
CA GLY A 46 -12.16 -9.47 -0.42
C GLY A 46 -11.49 -8.20 -0.95
N ARG A 47 -10.27 -8.28 -1.50
CA ARG A 47 -9.58 -7.13 -2.09
C ARG A 47 -10.11 -6.84 -3.48
N ARG A 48 -10.11 -5.56 -3.83
CA ARG A 48 -10.50 -5.11 -5.16
C ARG A 48 -9.34 -5.29 -6.11
N VAL A 49 -9.49 -6.18 -7.10
CA VAL A 49 -8.52 -6.39 -8.18
C VAL A 49 -9.06 -5.72 -9.44
N THR A 50 -8.37 -4.70 -9.96
CA THR A 50 -8.81 -3.96 -11.14
C THR A 50 -7.75 -3.88 -12.21
N LEU A 51 -8.18 -3.65 -13.45
CA LEU A 51 -7.30 -3.25 -14.55
C LEU A 51 -6.66 -1.90 -14.23
N VAL A 52 -5.42 -1.71 -14.67
CA VAL A 52 -4.78 -0.39 -14.70
C VAL A 52 -5.24 0.32 -15.97
N ARG A 53 -5.58 1.61 -15.88
CA ARG A 53 -6.04 2.39 -17.02
C ARG A 53 -5.03 2.31 -18.16
N GLY A 54 -5.53 2.01 -19.36
CA GLY A 54 -4.72 1.89 -20.58
C GLY A 54 -4.16 0.48 -20.83
N ASP A 55 -4.28 -0.45 -19.89
CA ASP A 55 -3.93 -1.85 -20.14
C ASP A 55 -5.06 -2.60 -20.83
N ALA A 56 -4.68 -3.49 -21.75
CA ALA A 56 -5.57 -4.52 -22.23
C ALA A 56 -5.78 -5.61 -21.16
N PRO A 57 -6.91 -6.33 -21.18
CA PRO A 57 -7.23 -7.34 -20.17
C PRO A 57 -6.18 -8.46 -20.03
N ASP A 58 -5.50 -8.81 -21.10
CA ASP A 58 -4.50 -9.88 -21.13
C ASP A 58 -3.15 -9.50 -20.49
N VAL A 59 -2.91 -8.21 -20.23
CA VAL A 59 -1.66 -7.72 -19.63
C VAL A 59 -1.54 -8.15 -18.17
N CYS A 60 -0.38 -8.69 -17.79
CA CYS A 60 -0.07 -9.10 -16.41
C CYS A 60 0.27 -7.91 -15.51
N ARG A 61 -0.66 -6.95 -15.39
CA ARG A 61 -0.61 -5.84 -14.44
C ARG A 61 -2.00 -5.59 -13.86
N ARG A 62 -2.11 -5.51 -12.54
CA ARG A 62 -3.36 -5.25 -11.83
C ARG A 62 -3.14 -4.31 -10.67
N ARG A 63 -4.11 -3.43 -10.42
CA ARG A 63 -4.20 -2.70 -9.15
C ARG A 63 -4.94 -3.59 -8.15
N ILE A 64 -4.40 -3.70 -6.96
CA ILE A 64 -5.01 -4.36 -5.81
C ILE A 64 -5.20 -3.29 -4.75
N GLY A 65 -6.41 -3.18 -4.22
CA GLY A 65 -6.72 -2.22 -3.17
C GLY A 65 -7.73 -2.71 -2.16
N GLY A 66 -7.89 -1.91 -1.11
CA GLY A 66 -8.79 -2.20 0.01
C GLY A 66 -8.16 -3.08 1.09
N TYR A 67 -6.82 -3.21 1.13
CA TYR A 67 -6.13 -3.71 2.31
C TYR A 67 -5.83 -2.56 3.28
N ALA A 68 -6.03 -2.80 4.57
CA ALA A 68 -5.80 -1.83 5.62
C ALA A 68 -5.12 -2.53 6.81
N LEU A 69 -4.20 -1.82 7.46
CA LEU A 69 -3.47 -2.29 8.61
C LEU A 69 -3.72 -1.35 9.79
N ALA A 70 -4.34 -1.87 10.85
CA ALA A 70 -4.45 -1.18 12.13
C ALA A 70 -3.12 -1.25 12.89
N GLY A 71 -2.91 -0.35 13.85
CA GLY A 71 -1.68 -0.34 14.66
C GLY A 71 -0.42 -0.08 13.81
N ALA A 72 -0.55 0.73 12.76
CA ALA A 72 0.48 0.91 11.75
C ALA A 72 1.43 2.10 12.00
N GLY A 73 1.42 2.70 13.20
CA GLY A 73 2.26 3.85 13.55
C GLY A 73 3.76 3.59 13.38
N VAL A 74 4.20 2.32 13.47
CA VAL A 74 5.60 1.90 13.21
C VAL A 74 6.07 2.18 11.77
N PHE A 75 5.13 2.39 10.83
CA PHE A 75 5.44 2.70 9.44
C PHE A 75 5.60 4.19 9.18
N LEU A 76 5.34 5.06 10.15
CA LEU A 76 5.52 6.50 10.00
C LEU A 76 7.00 6.86 9.74
N ASP A 77 7.24 7.71 8.75
CA ASP A 77 8.52 8.38 8.53
C ASP A 77 8.62 9.59 9.48
N THR A 78 9.06 9.33 10.70
CA THR A 78 9.12 10.35 11.76
C THR A 78 10.04 11.51 11.39
N ALA A 79 11.14 11.25 10.66
CA ALA A 79 12.08 12.29 10.26
C ALA A 79 11.45 13.21 9.21
N ARG A 80 10.77 12.64 8.21
CA ARG A 80 10.09 13.45 7.19
C ARG A 80 8.90 14.21 7.76
N THR A 81 8.09 13.58 8.61
CA THR A 81 6.98 14.27 9.27
C THR A 81 7.49 15.40 10.16
N ALA A 82 8.58 15.21 10.92
CA ALA A 82 9.19 16.27 11.71
C ALA A 82 9.68 17.44 10.85
N ALA A 83 10.33 17.17 9.71
CA ALA A 83 10.79 18.22 8.79
C ALA A 83 9.65 19.11 8.28
N HIS A 84 8.45 18.56 8.03
CA HIS A 84 7.29 19.37 7.63
C HIS A 84 6.74 20.26 8.75
N LEU A 85 6.94 19.87 10.02
CA LEU A 85 6.48 20.62 11.19
C LEU A 85 7.40 21.80 11.53
N GLU A 86 8.68 21.72 11.19
CA GLU A 86 9.62 22.84 11.37
C GLU A 86 9.19 24.08 10.57
N ASP A 87 8.53 23.87 9.43
CA ASP A 87 8.02 24.93 8.54
C ASP A 87 6.62 25.45 8.93
N GLY A 88 5.92 24.80 9.88
CA GLY A 88 4.54 25.14 10.24
C GLY A 88 4.15 24.65 11.64
N PHE A 89 3.94 25.59 12.57
CA PHE A 89 3.62 25.26 13.95
C PHE A 89 2.15 24.83 14.12
N ALA A 90 1.92 23.55 14.41
CA ALA A 90 0.62 23.02 14.82
C ALA A 90 0.62 22.65 16.31
N PRO A 91 -0.24 23.27 17.15
CA PRO A 91 -0.27 22.98 18.59
C PRO A 91 -0.97 21.65 18.87
N HIS A 92 -0.22 20.54 18.76
CA HIS A 92 -0.64 19.22 19.19
C HIS A 92 0.46 18.56 20.01
N SER A 93 0.12 18.02 21.19
CA SER A 93 1.10 17.48 22.15
C SER A 93 1.99 16.39 21.52
N ALA A 94 1.41 15.51 20.70
CA ALA A 94 2.16 14.47 20.00
C ALA A 94 3.16 15.02 18.95
N LEU A 95 2.87 16.17 18.34
CA LEU A 95 3.76 16.82 17.37
C LEU A 95 4.89 17.57 18.08
N VAL A 96 4.60 18.20 19.22
CA VAL A 96 5.62 18.79 20.09
C VAL A 96 6.58 17.72 20.61
N ALA A 97 6.06 16.57 21.06
CA ALA A 97 6.90 15.44 21.47
C ALA A 97 7.79 14.94 20.33
N LEU A 98 7.25 14.84 19.11
CA LEU A 98 8.03 14.45 17.92
C LEU A 98 9.20 15.42 17.67
N LEU A 99 8.96 16.74 17.75
CA LEU A 99 10.01 17.76 17.60
C LEU A 99 11.06 17.69 18.73
N ALA A 100 10.66 17.24 19.92
CA ALA A 100 11.57 16.97 21.04
C ALA A 100 12.32 15.62 20.91
N GLY A 101 12.12 14.88 19.81
CA GLY A 101 12.79 13.61 19.53
C GLY A 101 12.06 12.37 20.04
N ASP A 102 10.84 12.50 20.57
CA ASP A 102 10.01 11.38 21.00
C ASP A 102 8.86 11.12 20.01
N PRO A 103 8.97 10.12 19.12
CA PRO A 103 7.92 9.81 18.17
C PRO A 103 6.77 8.98 18.77
N GLN A 104 6.91 8.48 20.00
CA GLN A 104 5.97 7.49 20.53
C GLN A 104 4.54 8.03 20.67
N PRO A 105 4.31 9.26 21.19
CA PRO A 105 2.95 9.80 21.29
C PRO A 105 2.24 9.90 19.94
N LEU A 106 2.97 10.26 18.88
CA LEU A 106 2.37 10.33 17.53
C LEU A 106 2.06 8.93 16.99
N ARG A 107 2.91 7.94 17.26
CA ARG A 107 2.62 6.55 16.87
C ARG A 107 1.41 6.01 17.61
N ASP A 108 1.25 6.34 18.88
CA ASP A 108 0.10 5.91 19.68
C ASP A 108 -1.20 6.53 19.16
N GLU A 109 -1.19 7.82 18.81
CA GLU A 109 -2.30 8.50 18.14
C GLU A 109 -2.67 7.81 16.81
N LEU A 110 -1.68 7.51 15.97
CA LEU A 110 -1.90 6.77 14.72
C LEU A 110 -2.44 5.36 14.96
N ASN A 111 -1.96 4.66 15.97
CA ASN A 111 -2.41 3.31 16.30
C ASN A 111 -3.85 3.28 16.80
N ALA A 112 -4.27 4.33 17.52
CA ALA A 112 -5.61 4.42 18.09
C ALA A 112 -6.66 4.87 17.06
N HIS A 113 -6.30 5.81 16.17
CA HIS A 113 -7.29 6.53 15.37
C HIS A 113 -7.12 6.39 13.86
N PHE A 114 -6.02 5.82 13.39
CA PHE A 114 -5.73 5.65 11.97
C PHE A 114 -5.49 4.20 11.59
N GLU A 115 -5.73 3.92 10.31
CA GLU A 115 -5.26 2.71 9.67
C GLU A 115 -4.39 3.07 8.47
N LEU A 116 -3.41 2.22 8.19
CA LEU A 116 -2.60 2.34 6.99
C LEU A 116 -3.31 1.64 5.84
N ARG A 117 -3.80 2.40 4.87
CA ARG A 117 -4.25 1.86 3.57
C ARG A 117 -3.04 1.42 2.76
N VAL A 118 -3.10 0.19 2.29
CA VAL A 118 -2.05 -0.47 1.51
C VAL A 118 -2.65 -0.89 0.18
N ASP A 119 -2.51 -0.01 -0.81
CA ASP A 119 -2.82 -0.32 -2.19
C ASP A 119 -1.52 -0.62 -2.93
N PHE A 120 -1.59 -1.42 -3.99
CA PHE A 120 -0.42 -1.68 -4.83
C PHE A 120 -0.82 -2.05 -6.24
N THR A 121 0.02 -1.65 -7.20
CA THR A 121 0.00 -2.22 -8.54
C THR A 121 0.97 -3.38 -8.59
N LEU A 122 0.48 -4.58 -8.89
CA LEU A 122 1.29 -5.79 -9.06
C LEU A 122 1.44 -6.08 -10.55
N ALA A 123 2.64 -6.47 -10.98
CA ALA A 123 2.87 -6.88 -12.37
C ALA A 123 3.91 -7.98 -12.51
N LEU A 124 3.91 -8.66 -13.66
CA LEU A 124 4.97 -9.57 -14.09
C LEU A 124 5.60 -9.03 -15.38
N THR A 125 6.94 -8.99 -15.43
CA THR A 125 7.69 -8.58 -16.63
C THR A 125 8.02 -9.77 -17.54
N ALA A 126 8.42 -9.50 -18.78
CA ALA A 126 8.90 -10.51 -19.74
C ALA A 126 10.18 -11.21 -19.25
N ARG A 127 10.95 -10.55 -18.37
CA ARG A 127 12.09 -11.14 -17.64
C ARG A 127 11.68 -11.99 -16.44
N ARG A 128 10.38 -12.15 -16.21
CA ARG A 128 9.74 -12.89 -15.12
C ARG A 128 10.00 -12.31 -13.73
N ASP A 129 10.21 -11.00 -13.69
CA ASP A 129 10.28 -10.25 -12.43
C ASP A 129 8.85 -10.00 -11.94
N LEU A 130 8.53 -10.44 -10.73
CA LEU A 130 7.35 -9.95 -10.02
C LEU A 130 7.71 -8.59 -9.44
N ILE A 131 6.99 -7.58 -9.88
CA ILE A 131 7.23 -6.20 -9.48
C ILE A 131 5.98 -5.62 -8.84
N ALA A 132 6.17 -4.67 -7.93
CA ALA A 132 5.08 -3.92 -7.33
C ALA A 132 5.38 -2.44 -7.20
N ARG A 133 4.36 -1.61 -7.39
CA ARG A 133 4.37 -0.20 -7.00
C ARG A 133 3.41 -0.04 -5.82
N PRO A 134 3.89 0.15 -4.59
CA PRO A 134 3.04 0.39 -3.45
C PRO A 134 2.50 1.82 -3.43
N GLU A 135 1.34 1.98 -2.83
CA GLU A 135 0.71 3.25 -2.51
C GLU A 135 0.19 3.16 -1.07
N PHE A 136 0.78 3.98 -0.20
CA PHE A 136 0.52 3.97 1.23
C PHE A 136 -0.14 5.27 1.66
N ARG A 137 -1.09 5.18 2.58
CA ARG A 137 -1.74 6.35 3.17
C ARG A 137 -2.29 6.02 4.54
N PHE A 138 -1.94 6.82 5.55
CA PHE A 138 -2.68 6.83 6.81
C PHE A 138 -4.03 7.50 6.60
N VAL A 139 -5.11 6.83 7.00
CA VAL A 139 -6.46 7.39 6.96
C VAL A 139 -7.12 7.25 8.33
N PRO A 140 -7.89 8.24 8.78
CA PRO A 140 -8.68 8.10 10.00
C PRO A 140 -9.65 6.93 9.89
N ILE A 141 -9.74 6.12 10.95
CA ILE A 141 -10.74 5.04 11.07
C ILE A 141 -12.13 5.65 11.21
N VAL A 142 -12.23 6.72 12.01
CA VAL A 142 -13.44 7.53 12.20
C VAL A 142 -13.07 8.98 11.93
N ALA A 143 -13.78 9.62 10.99
CA ALA A 143 -13.53 11.02 10.64
C ALA A 143 -13.78 11.93 11.86
N GLY A 144 -12.83 12.83 12.14
CA GLY A 144 -12.90 13.80 13.24
C GLY A 144 -12.62 13.23 14.63
N LEU A 145 -12.24 11.95 14.77
CA LEU A 145 -11.91 11.36 16.08
C LEU A 145 -10.49 11.73 16.55
N SER A 146 -9.55 11.88 15.62
CA SER A 146 -8.19 12.34 15.91
C SER A 146 -8.16 13.85 16.00
N SER A 147 -7.37 14.39 16.93
CA SER A 147 -7.09 15.83 17.03
C SER A 147 -5.89 16.28 16.20
N LEU A 148 -5.22 15.38 15.46
CA LEU A 148 -4.17 15.77 14.52
C LEU A 148 -4.70 16.71 13.44
N PRO A 149 -3.89 17.68 12.99
CA PRO A 149 -4.25 18.56 11.86
C PRO A 149 -4.57 17.77 10.59
N ASP A 150 -5.62 18.17 9.87
CA ASP A 150 -6.07 17.49 8.65
C ASP A 150 -5.06 17.61 7.49
N ASP A 151 -4.23 18.65 7.50
CA ASP A 151 -3.18 18.92 6.51
C ASP A 151 -1.82 18.32 6.88
N LEU A 152 -1.73 17.62 8.03
CA LEU A 152 -0.51 16.96 8.46
C LEU A 152 -0.10 15.86 7.48
N LEU A 153 1.12 15.97 6.94
CA LEU A 153 1.68 14.96 6.05
C LEU A 153 2.23 13.78 6.86
N LEU A 154 1.43 12.71 6.88
CA LEU A 154 1.75 11.42 7.48
C LEU A 154 2.37 10.49 6.42
N ASP A 155 3.67 10.64 6.20
CA ASP A 155 4.40 9.84 5.23
C ASP A 155 4.80 8.47 5.78
N VAL A 156 4.80 7.46 4.92
CA VAL A 156 5.29 6.13 5.26
C VAL A 156 6.79 6.04 4.98
N ARG A 157 7.54 5.52 5.94
CA ARG A 157 8.97 5.27 5.79
C ARG A 157 9.22 4.35 4.61
N ARG A 158 10.41 4.45 4.03
CA ARG A 158 10.81 3.53 2.97
C ARG A 158 10.80 2.09 3.50
N LEU A 159 10.02 1.23 2.85
CA LEU A 159 9.99 -0.20 3.15
C LEU A 159 11.04 -0.93 2.32
N GLY A 160 11.72 -1.88 2.95
CA GLY A 160 12.57 -2.84 2.24
C GLY A 160 11.75 -3.74 1.32
N ARG A 161 12.45 -4.43 0.40
CA ARG A 161 11.83 -5.41 -0.51
C ARG A 161 11.04 -6.47 0.26
N ASP A 162 11.63 -7.04 1.31
CA ASP A 162 11.05 -8.18 2.03
C ASP A 162 9.84 -7.76 2.87
N GLU A 163 9.87 -6.57 3.47
CA GLU A 163 8.73 -5.96 4.17
C GLU A 163 7.56 -5.73 3.21
N LEU A 164 7.84 -5.13 2.04
CA LEU A 164 6.83 -4.91 1.01
C LEU A 164 6.26 -6.24 0.50
N HIS A 165 7.12 -7.23 0.29
CA HIS A 165 6.70 -8.56 -0.14
C HIS A 165 5.77 -9.20 0.89
N LEU A 166 6.10 -9.12 2.19
CA LEU A 166 5.27 -9.65 3.27
C LEU A 166 3.90 -8.95 3.33
N LEU A 167 3.87 -7.62 3.24
CA LEU A 167 2.61 -6.86 3.21
C LEU A 167 1.71 -7.29 2.04
N ILE A 168 2.29 -7.50 0.87
CA ILE A 168 1.56 -7.98 -0.31
C ILE A 168 1.03 -9.40 -0.09
N GLN A 169 1.82 -10.29 0.50
CA GLN A 169 1.35 -11.66 0.80
C GLN A 169 0.19 -11.65 1.80
N ARG A 170 0.28 -10.86 2.87
CA ARG A 170 -0.81 -10.68 3.85
C ARG A 170 -2.07 -10.08 3.21
N ALA A 171 -1.92 -9.04 2.39
CA ALA A 171 -3.03 -8.45 1.65
C ALA A 171 -3.76 -9.48 0.77
N CYS A 172 -2.99 -10.41 0.19
CA CYS A 172 -3.48 -11.51 -0.64
C CYS A 172 -3.89 -12.77 0.14
N GLY A 173 -3.84 -12.76 1.48
CA GLY A 173 -4.19 -13.93 2.32
C GLY A 173 -3.28 -15.15 2.13
N LEU A 174 -1.99 -14.92 1.87
CA LEU A 174 -0.98 -15.97 1.65
C LEU A 174 0.08 -16.06 2.78
N ALA A 175 -0.06 -15.23 3.81
CA ALA A 175 0.82 -15.15 4.97
C ALA A 175 0.02 -14.73 6.21
#